data_AF-A0A3S9VS94-F1
#
_entry.id   AF-A0A3S9VS94-F1
#
_cell.length_a   1.000
_cell.length_b   1.000
_cell.length_c   1.000
_cell.angle_alpha   90.00
_cell.angle_beta   90.00
_cell.angle_gamma   90.00
#
_symmetry.space_group_name_H-M   'P 1'
#
loop_
_entity.id
_entity.type
_entity.pdbx_description
1 polymer ?
#
loop_
_entity_poly.entity_id
_entity_poly.type
_entity_poly.pdbx_seq_one_letter_code
_entity_poly.pdbx_strand_id
1 'polypeptide(L)'
;MMKKLFYILCLLVFVACSDDDDKNEVMMSDFDKPFTSISKSELKGMLQDFWLIDTIIDDYFEGHRMDVVGPIEDALDKYDVDIEDFFTFNTLNSRSTAAPVENKFTGMKIAWNPATHALDTTIDADGFIEILIPYSQTDDSRNNLRIVINGEWSNYTMKEETKFYLDEQLIMTTERLYNEDRDGLSVYITENTPPYFYSYKAFENSQANFPTSEFIVRKEGGPSLLQSINLENGNLVLLTEYNNLRAHVTVNQYNNFLNLVNQLEGNNNKLALELWKKNMSAVIVFTDRDEKIGDLDVYPDEEDDNLPLICRFQDGEEFRLPLIFFSLYD
;
A
#
# COMPACT_ATOMS: atom_id res chain seq x y z
N MET A 1 32.74 27.55 -10.10
CA MET A 1 31.87 27.89 -8.97
C MET A 1 30.69 28.80 -9.37
N MET A 2 30.90 29.99 -9.95
CA MET A 2 29.81 30.90 -10.36
C MET A 2 28.79 30.31 -11.37
N LYS A 3 29.23 29.50 -12.35
CA LYS A 3 28.30 28.89 -13.32
C LYS A 3 27.31 27.90 -12.68
N LYS A 4 27.72 27.15 -11.65
CA LYS A 4 26.82 26.25 -10.90
C LYS A 4 25.83 27.05 -10.06
N LEU A 5 26.30 28.12 -9.40
CA LEU A 5 25.43 29.01 -8.63
C LEU A 5 24.40 29.70 -9.53
N PHE A 6 24.82 30.15 -10.72
CA PHE A 6 23.94 30.76 -11.71
C PHE A 6 22.93 29.75 -12.28
N TYR A 7 23.34 28.50 -12.49
CA TYR A 7 22.44 27.43 -12.93
C TYR A 7 21.41 27.05 -11.86
N ILE A 8 21.82 26.98 -10.59
CA ILE A 8 20.93 26.78 -9.44
C ILE A 8 19.97 27.96 -9.30
N LEU A 9 20.44 29.21 -9.44
CA LEU A 9 19.59 30.40 -9.48
C LEU A 9 18.61 30.38 -10.67
N CYS A 10 19.04 29.92 -11.85
CA CYS A 10 18.15 29.76 -13.00
C CYS A 10 17.10 28.66 -12.75
N LEU A 11 17.45 27.54 -12.14
CA LEU A 11 16.50 26.47 -11.74
C LEU A 11 15.51 26.98 -10.68
N LEU A 12 15.98 27.77 -9.71
CA LEU A 12 15.11 28.42 -8.71
C LEU A 12 14.13 29.41 -9.36
N VAL A 13 14.53 30.11 -10.42
CA VAL A 13 13.64 30.98 -11.21
C VAL A 13 12.62 30.16 -12.00
N PHE A 14 12.96 28.97 -12.52
CA PHE A 14 11.96 28.11 -13.18
C PHE A 14 10.95 27.48 -12.20
N VAL A 15 11.38 27.15 -10.98
CA VAL A 15 10.46 26.68 -9.92
C VAL A 15 9.58 27.82 -9.38
N ALA A 16 10.10 29.04 -9.29
CA ALA A 16 9.37 30.22 -8.81
C ALA A 16 8.60 31.02 -9.89
N CYS A 17 8.73 30.65 -11.17
CA CYS A 17 8.01 31.28 -12.29
C CYS A 17 7.16 30.28 -13.08
N SER A 18 6.91 29.10 -12.52
CA SER A 18 5.76 28.31 -12.96
C SER A 18 4.50 29.05 -12.48
N ASP A 19 3.66 29.50 -13.41
CA ASP A 19 2.29 30.02 -13.15
C ASP A 19 1.39 29.03 -12.36
N ASP A 20 1.92 27.90 -11.88
CA ASP A 20 1.22 26.91 -11.05
C ASP A 20 1.06 27.34 -9.58
N ASP A 21 1.63 28.45 -9.11
CA ASP A 21 1.28 29.02 -7.79
C ASP A 21 -0.25 29.23 -7.68
N ASP A 22 -0.90 29.64 -8.78
CA ASP A 22 -2.36 29.74 -8.89
C ASP A 22 -3.07 28.37 -8.83
N LYS A 23 -2.45 27.29 -9.32
CA LYS A 23 -3.04 25.93 -9.23
C LYS A 23 -2.86 25.29 -7.86
N ASN A 24 -1.81 25.70 -7.13
CA ASN A 24 -1.54 25.26 -5.77
C ASN A 24 -2.48 25.95 -4.78
N GLU A 25 -2.73 27.26 -4.95
CA GLU A 25 -3.84 27.93 -4.26
C GLU A 25 -5.15 27.21 -4.58
N VAL A 26 -5.42 26.81 -5.83
CA VAL A 26 -6.67 26.10 -6.17
C VAL A 26 -6.78 24.72 -5.48
N MET A 27 -5.76 23.85 -5.55
CA MET A 27 -5.79 22.50 -4.93
C MET A 27 -5.87 22.54 -3.40
N MET A 28 -5.25 23.53 -2.75
CA MET A 28 -5.29 23.69 -1.29
C MET A 28 -6.50 24.50 -0.82
N SER A 29 -6.97 25.47 -1.61
CA SER A 29 -8.18 26.26 -1.31
C SER A 29 -9.46 25.44 -1.37
N ASP A 30 -9.45 24.32 -2.08
CA ASP A 30 -10.54 23.34 -2.04
C ASP A 30 -10.81 22.85 -0.60
N PHE A 31 -9.78 22.86 0.25
CA PHE A 31 -9.86 22.47 1.67
C PHE A 31 -10.03 23.64 2.64
N ASP A 32 -9.95 24.91 2.21
CA ASP A 32 -9.93 26.08 3.12
C ASP A 32 -11.26 26.37 3.84
N LYS A 33 -12.25 25.49 3.74
CA LYS A 33 -13.48 25.58 4.53
C LYS A 33 -13.20 25.22 5.99
N PRO A 34 -13.35 26.17 6.95
CA PRO A 34 -13.21 25.88 8.37
C PRO A 34 -14.31 24.92 8.83
N PHE A 35 -13.97 23.96 9.70
CA PHE A 35 -14.97 23.19 10.42
C PHE A 35 -15.67 24.08 11.47
N THR A 36 -17.00 23.99 11.61
CA THR A 36 -17.78 24.99 12.37
C THR A 36 -18.43 24.48 13.66
N SER A 37 -18.19 23.23 14.07
CA SER A 37 -19.04 22.59 15.10
C SER A 37 -18.34 21.65 16.09
N ILE A 38 -17.01 21.50 16.04
CA ILE A 38 -16.25 20.58 16.89
C ILE A 38 -15.38 21.37 17.85
N SER A 39 -15.37 21.00 19.14
CA SER A 39 -14.49 21.62 20.12
C SER A 39 -13.03 21.20 19.90
N LYS A 40 -12.09 22.06 20.29
CA LYS A 40 -10.66 21.73 20.16
C LYS A 40 -10.23 20.48 20.91
N SER A 41 -10.81 20.23 22.10
CA SER A 41 -10.53 19.02 22.86
C SER A 41 -10.95 17.77 22.11
N GLU A 42 -12.09 17.84 21.40
CA GLU A 42 -12.54 16.76 20.53
C GLU A 42 -11.59 16.59 19.34
N LEU A 43 -11.17 17.68 18.67
CA LEU A 43 -10.19 17.59 17.57
C LEU A 43 -8.88 16.94 18.00
N LYS A 44 -8.33 17.34 19.14
CA LYS A 44 -7.11 16.74 19.69
C LYS A 44 -7.33 15.26 20.02
N GLY A 45 -8.49 14.92 20.57
CA GLY A 45 -8.87 13.52 20.80
C GLY A 45 -8.94 12.72 19.51
N MET A 46 -9.47 13.30 18.43
CA MET A 46 -9.49 12.65 17.11
C MET A 46 -8.09 12.53 16.51
N LEU A 47 -7.26 13.57 16.58
CA LEU A 47 -5.88 13.55 16.08
C LEU A 47 -4.98 12.53 16.81
N GLN A 48 -5.36 12.10 18.02
CA GLN A 48 -4.70 10.98 18.71
C GLN A 48 -4.84 9.66 17.95
N ASP A 49 -5.87 9.50 17.11
CA ASP A 49 -6.08 8.29 16.31
C ASP A 49 -4.90 8.00 15.37
N PHE A 50 -4.17 9.02 14.91
CA PHE A 50 -2.97 8.82 14.09
C PHE A 50 -1.87 8.04 14.81
N TRP A 51 -1.86 8.01 16.15
CA TRP A 51 -0.95 7.17 16.95
C TRP A 51 -1.34 5.69 16.98
N LEU A 52 -2.50 5.34 16.42
CA LEU A 52 -3.02 3.97 16.35
C LEU A 52 -2.84 3.35 14.96
N ILE A 53 -2.11 4.03 14.05
CA ILE A 53 -1.77 3.50 12.73
C ILE A 53 -0.96 2.21 12.85
N ASP A 54 0.13 2.23 13.61
CA ASP A 54 0.95 1.01 13.80
C ASP A 54 0.12 -0.09 14.45
N THR A 55 -0.79 0.25 15.36
CA THR A 55 -1.67 -0.74 16.00
C THR A 55 -2.56 -1.49 15.00
N ILE A 56 -3.19 -0.82 14.01
CA ILE A 56 -4.00 -1.55 13.03
C ILE A 56 -3.14 -2.39 12.08
N ILE A 57 -1.91 -1.92 11.77
CA ILE A 57 -0.95 -2.64 10.94
C ILE A 57 -0.51 -3.91 11.67
N ASP A 58 -0.03 -3.79 12.89
CA ASP A 58 0.45 -4.90 13.72
C ASP A 58 -0.69 -5.89 14.04
N ASP A 59 -1.87 -5.38 14.44
CA ASP A 59 -3.06 -6.21 14.70
C ASP A 59 -3.41 -7.10 13.50
N TYR A 60 -3.21 -6.60 12.28
CA TYR A 60 -3.44 -7.36 11.06
C TYR A 60 -2.25 -8.25 10.71
N PHE A 61 -1.08 -7.69 10.42
CA PHE A 61 0.06 -8.40 9.85
C PHE A 61 0.79 -9.31 10.84
N GLU A 62 0.95 -8.87 12.08
CA GLU A 62 1.70 -9.61 13.11
C GLU A 62 0.76 -10.42 14.01
N GLY A 63 -0.50 -10.00 14.13
CA GLY A 63 -1.54 -10.68 14.90
C GLY A 63 -2.44 -11.59 14.06
N HIS A 64 -3.61 -11.06 13.69
CA HIS A 64 -4.74 -11.84 13.18
C HIS A 64 -4.42 -12.63 11.91
N ARG A 65 -3.65 -12.04 10.98
CA ARG A 65 -3.24 -12.74 9.76
C ARG A 65 -2.37 -13.95 10.09
N MET A 66 -1.43 -13.83 11.03
CA MET A 66 -0.55 -14.94 11.42
C MET A 66 -1.30 -16.06 12.14
N ASP A 67 -2.32 -15.74 12.94
CA ASP A 67 -3.18 -16.73 13.60
C ASP A 67 -3.96 -17.59 12.60
N VAL A 68 -4.22 -17.07 11.38
CA VAL A 68 -4.91 -17.81 10.31
C VAL A 68 -3.91 -18.48 9.37
N VAL A 69 -2.91 -17.74 8.88
CA VAL A 69 -1.95 -18.18 7.86
C VAL A 69 -0.93 -19.17 8.43
N GLY A 70 -0.41 -18.93 9.63
CA GLY A 70 0.64 -19.78 10.24
C GLY A 70 0.24 -21.26 10.30
N PRO A 71 -0.94 -21.61 10.85
CA PRO A 71 -1.40 -22.99 10.85
C PRO A 71 -1.66 -23.61 9.45
N ILE A 72 -1.98 -22.77 8.44
CA ILE A 72 -2.13 -23.23 7.05
C ILE A 72 -0.75 -23.57 6.48
N GLU A 73 0.25 -22.70 6.68
CA GLU A 73 1.64 -22.93 6.27
C GLU A 73 2.20 -24.19 6.96
N ASP A 74 2.01 -24.34 8.27
CA ASP A 74 2.40 -25.55 9.01
C ASP A 74 1.76 -26.82 8.41
N ALA A 75 0.51 -26.75 7.94
CA ALA A 75 -0.16 -27.89 7.31
C ALA A 75 0.43 -28.21 5.94
N LEU A 76 0.66 -27.20 5.11
CA LEU A 76 1.29 -27.34 3.80
C LEU A 76 2.68 -27.96 3.90
N ASP A 77 3.50 -27.44 4.81
CA ASP A 77 4.86 -27.94 5.06
C ASP A 77 4.86 -29.39 5.53
N LYS A 78 3.97 -29.75 6.47
CA LYS A 78 3.88 -31.13 6.99
C LYS A 78 3.58 -32.15 5.88
N TYR A 79 2.72 -31.79 4.93
CA TYR A 79 2.30 -32.69 3.85
C TYR A 79 3.10 -32.48 2.55
N ASP A 80 4.17 -31.68 2.59
CA ASP A 80 5.07 -31.42 1.45
C ASP A 80 4.30 -30.85 0.24
N VAL A 81 3.41 -29.89 0.49
CA VAL A 81 2.62 -29.20 -0.53
C VAL A 81 3.13 -27.79 -0.70
N ASP A 82 3.90 -27.55 -1.76
CA ASP A 82 4.30 -26.20 -2.14
C ASP A 82 3.26 -25.58 -3.07
N ILE A 83 2.58 -24.53 -2.60
CA ILE A 83 1.60 -23.80 -3.39
C ILE A 83 2.28 -22.87 -4.42
N GLU A 84 3.47 -22.35 -4.10
CA GLU A 84 4.24 -21.43 -4.94
C GLU A 84 4.77 -22.13 -6.21
N ASP A 85 5.01 -23.44 -6.14
CA ASP A 85 5.35 -24.26 -7.30
C ASP A 85 4.23 -24.28 -8.35
N PHE A 86 2.95 -24.24 -7.93
CA PHE A 86 1.84 -24.11 -8.89
C PHE A 86 1.86 -22.76 -9.60
N PHE A 87 2.31 -21.69 -8.93
CA PHE A 87 2.42 -20.37 -9.54
C PHE A 87 3.60 -20.32 -10.53
N THR A 88 4.72 -20.95 -10.21
CA THR A 88 5.93 -20.99 -11.04
C THR A 88 5.78 -21.90 -12.28
N PHE A 89 5.15 -23.07 -12.12
CA PHE A 89 4.94 -24.01 -13.23
C PHE A 89 4.01 -23.43 -14.32
N ASN A 90 3.00 -22.65 -13.94
CA ASN A 90 2.04 -22.09 -14.89
C ASN A 90 2.55 -20.85 -15.61
N THR A 91 3.35 -20.00 -14.93
CA THR A 91 4.01 -18.84 -15.56
C THR A 91 5.06 -19.23 -16.61
N LEU A 92 5.70 -20.40 -16.48
CA LEU A 92 6.63 -20.91 -17.50
C LEU A 92 5.92 -21.47 -18.74
N ASN A 93 4.74 -22.08 -18.57
CA ASN A 93 3.96 -22.65 -19.68
C ASN A 93 3.16 -21.60 -20.48
N SER A 94 2.92 -20.40 -19.92
CA SER A 94 2.23 -19.31 -20.62
C SER A 94 3.15 -18.46 -21.51
N ARG A 95 4.46 -18.41 -21.27
CA ARG A 95 5.45 -17.61 -22.04
C ARG A 95 5.80 -18.18 -23.43
N SER A 96 4.80 -18.67 -24.17
CA SER A 96 4.96 -19.07 -25.57
C SER A 96 5.00 -17.85 -26.48
N THR A 97 5.92 -17.82 -27.44
CA THR A 97 6.03 -16.78 -28.49
C THR A 97 4.97 -16.89 -29.59
N ALA A 98 4.05 -17.86 -29.47
CA ALA A 98 2.90 -17.97 -30.36
C ALA A 98 1.79 -16.97 -29.98
N ALA A 99 0.84 -16.75 -30.90
CA ALA A 99 -0.34 -15.89 -30.70
C ALA A 99 -0.98 -16.10 -29.31
N PRO A 100 -1.60 -15.09 -28.68
CA PRO A 100 -2.15 -15.19 -27.33
C PRO A 100 -3.14 -16.36 -27.26
N VAL A 101 -2.69 -17.48 -26.69
CA VAL A 101 -3.56 -18.59 -26.35
C VAL A 101 -3.98 -18.32 -24.91
N GLU A 102 -5.28 -18.13 -24.68
CA GLU A 102 -5.83 -18.22 -23.33
C GLU A 102 -5.53 -19.64 -22.83
N ASN A 103 -4.47 -19.77 -22.02
CA ASN A 103 -4.16 -21.01 -21.36
C ASN A 103 -5.10 -21.12 -20.16
N LYS A 104 -6.19 -21.86 -20.34
CA LYS A 104 -7.02 -22.29 -19.21
C LYS A 104 -6.29 -23.38 -18.45
N PHE A 105 -6.31 -23.28 -17.13
CA PHE A 105 -5.71 -24.23 -16.23
C PHE A 105 -6.25 -25.66 -16.51
N THR A 106 -5.40 -26.68 -16.44
CA THR A 106 -5.87 -28.08 -16.40
C THR A 106 -6.14 -28.38 -14.94
N GLY A 107 -7.40 -28.65 -14.59
CA GLY A 107 -7.79 -28.83 -13.20
C GLY A 107 -7.02 -29.97 -12.52
N MET A 108 -6.73 -29.79 -11.23
CA MET A 108 -5.96 -30.76 -10.46
C MET A 108 -6.51 -30.85 -9.05
N LYS A 109 -6.69 -32.07 -8.57
CA LYS A 109 -7.03 -32.35 -7.19
C LYS A 109 -5.89 -33.08 -6.50
N ILE A 110 -5.44 -32.55 -5.36
CA ILE A 110 -4.43 -33.13 -4.49
C ILE A 110 -5.10 -33.43 -3.16
N ALA A 111 -5.11 -34.69 -2.74
CA ALA A 111 -5.77 -35.08 -1.51
C ALA A 111 -4.89 -36.00 -0.67
N TRP A 112 -4.76 -35.72 0.62
CA TRP A 112 -4.11 -36.63 1.55
C TRP A 112 -4.93 -37.92 1.71
N ASN A 113 -4.24 -39.06 1.64
CA ASN A 113 -4.82 -40.38 1.83
C ASN A 113 -4.29 -41.01 3.14
N PRO A 114 -5.12 -41.06 4.20
CA PRO A 114 -4.70 -41.60 5.49
C PRO A 114 -4.35 -43.10 5.45
N ALA A 115 -4.84 -43.85 4.46
CA ALA A 115 -4.58 -45.30 4.36
C ALA A 115 -3.19 -45.60 3.78
N THR A 116 -2.72 -44.74 2.87
CA THR A 116 -1.41 -44.89 2.19
C THR A 116 -0.35 -43.96 2.75
N HIS A 117 -0.74 -42.98 3.58
CA HIS A 117 0.11 -41.89 4.06
C HIS A 117 0.82 -41.15 2.91
N ALA A 118 0.08 -40.87 1.85
CA ALA A 118 0.58 -40.18 0.67
C ALA A 118 -0.48 -39.22 0.10
N LEU A 119 -0.04 -38.28 -0.74
CA LEU A 119 -0.94 -37.43 -1.53
C LEU A 119 -1.39 -38.19 -2.80
N ASP A 120 -2.69 -38.29 -2.99
CA ASP A 120 -3.31 -38.73 -4.23
C ASP A 120 -3.54 -37.52 -5.14
N THR A 121 -2.98 -37.56 -6.36
CA THR A 121 -3.18 -36.52 -7.37
C THR A 121 -4.10 -37.02 -8.48
N THR A 122 -5.14 -36.25 -8.79
CA THR A 122 -6.04 -36.47 -9.93
C THR A 122 -6.00 -35.26 -10.84
N ILE A 123 -5.94 -35.48 -12.15
CA ILE A 123 -6.01 -34.43 -13.17
C ILE A 123 -7.43 -34.45 -13.76
N ASP A 124 -8.09 -33.31 -13.81
CA ASP A 124 -9.42 -33.13 -14.39
C ASP A 124 -9.43 -31.92 -15.36
N ALA A 125 -10.55 -31.71 -16.04
CA ALA A 125 -10.71 -30.64 -17.03
C ALA A 125 -11.40 -29.38 -16.45
N ASP A 126 -11.68 -29.34 -15.14
CA ASP A 126 -12.56 -28.34 -14.53
C ASP A 126 -11.86 -27.03 -14.18
N GLY A 127 -10.54 -26.93 -14.41
CA GLY A 127 -9.83 -25.66 -14.56
C GLY A 127 -9.46 -24.92 -13.26
N PHE A 128 -9.41 -25.61 -12.13
CA PHE A 128 -8.86 -25.08 -10.86
C PHE A 128 -8.03 -26.14 -10.12
N ILE A 129 -7.20 -25.71 -9.16
CA ILE A 129 -6.51 -26.59 -8.22
C ILE A 129 -7.35 -26.72 -6.96
N GLU A 130 -7.57 -27.94 -6.50
CA GLU A 130 -8.13 -28.23 -5.19
C GLU A 130 -7.15 -29.05 -4.36
N ILE A 131 -6.76 -28.52 -3.20
CA ILE A 131 -5.93 -29.22 -2.21
C ILE A 131 -6.81 -29.58 -1.02
N LEU A 132 -6.79 -30.84 -0.61
CA LEU A 132 -7.51 -31.37 0.54
C LEU A 132 -6.53 -32.08 1.47
N ILE A 133 -6.15 -31.41 2.56
CA ILE A 133 -5.20 -31.94 3.54
C ILE A 133 -5.74 -31.77 4.97
N PRO A 134 -5.23 -32.51 5.95
CA PRO A 134 -5.55 -32.26 7.34
C PRO A 134 -4.96 -30.92 7.79
N TYR A 135 -5.77 -30.11 8.49
CA TYR A 135 -5.29 -28.90 9.15
C TYR A 135 -4.45 -29.21 10.39
N SER A 136 -4.71 -30.35 11.03
CA SER A 136 -4.03 -30.73 12.26
C SER A 136 -2.62 -31.29 12.02
N GLN A 137 -1.70 -30.82 12.86
CA GLN A 137 -0.34 -31.33 12.93
C GLN A 137 -0.23 -32.72 13.55
N THR A 138 -1.27 -33.20 14.25
CA THR A 138 -1.23 -34.47 15.00
C THR A 138 -2.30 -35.48 14.59
N ASP A 139 -3.38 -35.03 13.96
CA ASP A 139 -4.47 -35.88 13.47
C ASP A 139 -4.54 -35.77 11.95
N ASP A 140 -4.11 -36.80 11.25
CA ASP A 140 -4.08 -36.88 9.79
C ASP A 140 -5.26 -37.68 9.22
N SER A 141 -6.28 -37.99 10.05
CA SER A 141 -7.41 -38.84 9.65
C SER A 141 -8.48 -38.12 8.82
N ARG A 142 -8.49 -36.78 8.81
CA ARG A 142 -9.52 -35.97 8.14
C ARG A 142 -8.89 -34.84 7.33
N ASN A 143 -9.32 -34.71 6.07
CA ASN A 143 -8.95 -33.58 5.22
C ASN A 143 -9.95 -32.45 5.44
N ASN A 144 -9.71 -31.62 6.45
CA ASN A 144 -10.59 -30.51 6.81
C ASN A 144 -10.07 -29.14 6.35
N LEU A 145 -8.81 -29.04 5.90
CA LEU A 145 -8.32 -27.87 5.18
C LEU A 145 -8.53 -28.10 3.69
N ARG A 146 -9.30 -27.21 3.07
CA ARG A 146 -9.54 -27.18 1.62
C ARG A 146 -9.04 -25.87 1.05
N ILE A 147 -8.16 -25.94 0.07
CA ILE A 147 -7.62 -24.77 -0.64
C ILE A 147 -8.03 -24.89 -2.10
N VAL A 148 -8.65 -23.84 -2.63
CA VAL A 148 -9.09 -23.78 -4.03
C VAL A 148 -8.36 -22.63 -4.69
N ILE A 149 -7.54 -22.93 -5.69
CA ILE A 149 -6.76 -21.96 -6.45
C ILE A 149 -7.34 -21.91 -7.86
N ASN A 150 -7.78 -20.73 -8.27
CA ASN A 150 -8.26 -20.45 -9.61
C ASN A 150 -7.40 -19.34 -10.22
N GLY A 151 -7.06 -19.47 -11.50
CA GLY A 151 -6.25 -18.45 -12.14
C GLY A 151 -6.37 -18.42 -13.65
N GLU A 152 -6.07 -17.26 -14.20
CA GLU A 152 -6.02 -16.97 -15.62
C GLU A 152 -4.66 -16.33 -15.93
N TRP A 153 -3.96 -16.89 -16.91
CA TRP A 153 -2.64 -16.42 -17.32
C TRP A 153 -2.60 -16.13 -18.82
N SER A 154 -1.95 -15.04 -19.16
CA SER A 154 -1.52 -14.69 -20.50
C SER A 154 -0.06 -14.24 -20.48
N ASN A 155 0.48 -13.84 -21.63
CA ASN A 155 1.84 -13.32 -21.73
C ASN A 155 2.10 -12.09 -20.85
N TYR A 156 1.05 -11.34 -20.51
CA TYR A 156 1.13 -10.00 -19.92
C TYR A 156 0.29 -9.84 -18.66
N THR A 157 -0.60 -10.80 -18.37
CA THR A 157 -1.53 -10.71 -17.24
C THR A 157 -1.55 -12.04 -16.52
N MET A 158 -1.44 -11.98 -15.19
CA MET A 158 -1.73 -13.08 -14.28
C MET A 158 -2.82 -12.63 -13.33
N LYS A 159 -3.94 -13.33 -13.30
CA LYS A 159 -4.98 -13.17 -12.29
C LYS A 159 -5.12 -14.47 -11.52
N GLU A 160 -5.14 -14.37 -10.20
CA GLU A 160 -5.26 -15.49 -9.29
C GLU A 160 -6.29 -15.16 -8.21
N GLU A 161 -7.13 -16.14 -7.87
CA GLU A 161 -7.99 -16.15 -6.69
C GLU A 161 -7.74 -17.46 -5.94
N THR A 162 -7.33 -17.36 -4.68
CA THR A 162 -7.19 -18.51 -3.78
C THR A 162 -8.18 -18.39 -2.62
N LYS A 163 -8.93 -19.46 -2.36
CA LYS A 163 -9.92 -19.56 -1.28
C LYS A 163 -9.54 -20.68 -0.31
N PHE A 164 -9.49 -20.36 0.97
CA PHE A 164 -9.14 -21.28 2.04
C PHE A 164 -10.37 -21.58 2.88
N TYR A 165 -10.66 -22.88 3.07
CA TYR A 165 -11.77 -23.35 3.86
C TYR A 165 -11.27 -24.29 4.96
N LEU A 166 -11.82 -24.12 6.17
CA LEU A 166 -11.64 -25.05 7.28
C LEU A 166 -13.01 -25.62 7.65
N ASP A 167 -13.15 -26.94 7.60
CA ASP A 167 -14.43 -27.64 7.84
C ASP A 167 -15.59 -27.00 7.02
N GLU A 168 -15.34 -26.77 5.73
CA GLU A 168 -16.24 -26.13 4.74
C GLU A 168 -16.53 -24.63 4.97
N GLN A 169 -16.05 -24.03 6.07
CA GLN A 169 -16.18 -22.60 6.31
C GLN A 169 -15.05 -21.83 5.64
N LEU A 170 -15.37 -20.81 4.86
CA LEU A 170 -14.38 -19.90 4.27
C LEU A 170 -13.69 -19.10 5.38
N ILE A 171 -12.37 -19.20 5.47
CA ILE A 171 -11.55 -18.52 6.49
C ILE A 171 -10.66 -17.43 5.91
N MET A 172 -10.34 -17.50 4.62
CA MET A 172 -9.48 -16.52 3.96
C MET A 172 -9.71 -16.54 2.44
N THR A 173 -9.61 -15.39 1.80
CA THR A 173 -9.47 -15.27 0.34
C THR A 173 -8.32 -14.37 -0.03
N THR A 174 -7.51 -14.77 -1.00
CA THR A 174 -6.49 -13.91 -1.61
C THR A 174 -6.79 -13.75 -3.08
N GLU A 175 -6.69 -12.53 -3.60
CA GLU A 175 -6.67 -12.27 -5.03
C GLU A 175 -5.37 -11.56 -5.39
N ARG A 176 -4.74 -11.97 -6.47
CA ARG A 176 -3.52 -11.36 -6.99
C ARG A 176 -3.71 -11.09 -8.48
N LEU A 177 -3.42 -9.86 -8.90
CA LEU A 177 -3.42 -9.46 -10.29
C LEU A 177 -2.09 -8.78 -10.61
N TYR A 178 -1.38 -9.35 -11.56
CA TYR A 178 -0.17 -8.77 -12.12
C TYR A 178 -0.44 -8.46 -13.58
N ASN A 179 -0.20 -7.22 -14.02
CA ASN A 179 -0.18 -6.91 -15.45
C ASN A 179 1.13 -6.21 -15.82
N GLU A 180 1.77 -6.68 -16.87
CA GLU A 180 2.90 -6.06 -17.53
C GLU A 180 2.43 -5.57 -18.90
N ASP A 181 2.25 -4.26 -19.06
CA ASP A 181 1.85 -3.66 -20.33
C ASP A 181 2.94 -2.71 -20.85
N ARG A 182 2.58 -1.81 -21.78
CA ARG A 182 3.54 -0.83 -22.32
C ARG A 182 3.94 0.24 -21.30
N ASP A 183 3.09 0.47 -20.30
CA ASP A 183 3.22 1.55 -19.33
C ASP A 183 3.94 1.07 -18.04
N GLY A 184 4.11 -0.25 -17.87
CA GLY A 184 5.00 -0.86 -16.89
C GLY A 184 4.37 -2.05 -16.18
N LEU A 185 5.03 -2.53 -15.11
CA LEU A 185 4.47 -3.55 -14.23
C LEU A 185 3.44 -2.93 -13.27
N SER A 186 2.30 -3.60 -13.14
CA SER A 186 1.25 -3.32 -12.17
C SER A 186 0.97 -4.54 -11.30
N VAL A 187 0.74 -4.31 -10.02
CA VAL A 187 0.44 -5.33 -9.01
C VAL A 187 -0.76 -4.88 -8.22
N TYR A 188 -1.72 -5.79 -8.06
CA TYR A 188 -2.86 -5.64 -7.16
C TYR A 188 -2.96 -6.91 -6.31
N ILE A 189 -3.04 -6.73 -5.01
CA ILE A 189 -3.22 -7.81 -4.05
C ILE A 189 -4.39 -7.42 -3.17
N THR A 190 -5.36 -8.30 -3.01
CA THR A 190 -6.40 -8.17 -1.99
C THR A 190 -6.45 -9.41 -1.16
N GLU A 191 -6.56 -9.24 0.16
CA GLU A 191 -6.72 -10.33 1.10
C GLU A 191 -7.93 -10.04 1.99
N ASN A 192 -8.80 -11.02 2.16
CA ASN A 192 -9.89 -10.97 3.13
C ASN A 192 -9.67 -12.09 4.12
N THR A 193 -9.33 -11.70 5.34
CA THR A 193 -9.06 -12.60 6.47
C THR A 193 -9.95 -12.10 7.61
N PRO A 194 -11.26 -12.46 7.62
CA PRO A 194 -12.25 -11.84 8.49
C PRO A 194 -11.82 -11.81 9.97
N PRO A 195 -12.00 -10.68 10.68
CA PRO A 195 -12.80 -9.51 10.29
C PRO A 195 -12.01 -8.45 9.49
N TYR A 196 -10.82 -8.76 8.98
CA TYR A 196 -9.96 -7.80 8.28
C TYR A 196 -10.02 -7.92 6.76
N PHE A 197 -9.91 -6.77 6.11
CA PHE A 197 -9.65 -6.63 4.69
C PHE A 197 -8.35 -5.87 4.47
N TYR A 198 -7.53 -6.37 3.55
CA TYR A 198 -6.30 -5.77 3.10
C TYR A 198 -6.32 -5.60 1.58
N SER A 199 -5.77 -4.49 1.11
CA SER A 199 -5.52 -4.26 -0.30
C SER A 199 -4.20 -3.52 -0.47
N TYR A 200 -3.42 -3.95 -1.46
CA TYR A 200 -2.24 -3.25 -1.92
C TYR A 200 -2.27 -3.14 -3.44
N LYS A 201 -1.95 -1.96 -3.95
CA LYS A 201 -1.83 -1.68 -5.37
C LYS A 201 -0.53 -0.96 -5.60
N ALA A 202 0.20 -1.34 -6.64
CA ALA A 202 1.40 -0.65 -7.06
C ALA A 202 1.55 -0.67 -8.57
N PHE A 203 2.07 0.42 -9.12
CA PHE A 203 2.31 0.59 -10.55
C PHE A 203 3.67 1.23 -10.74
N GLU A 204 4.45 0.68 -11.66
CA GLU A 204 5.61 1.39 -12.17
C GLU A 204 5.16 2.74 -12.75
N ASN A 205 5.84 3.78 -12.31
CA ASN A 205 5.59 5.12 -12.79
C ASN A 205 6.78 5.55 -13.65
N SER A 206 6.66 5.46 -14.97
CA SER A 206 7.72 5.88 -15.90
C SER A 206 8.13 7.34 -15.76
N GLN A 207 7.32 8.16 -15.08
CA GLN A 207 7.59 9.57 -14.82
C GLN A 207 8.26 9.82 -13.46
N ALA A 208 8.41 8.83 -12.59
CA ALA A 208 8.96 9.00 -11.25
C ALA A 208 9.96 7.88 -10.88
N ASN A 209 10.86 8.16 -9.94
CA ASN A 209 11.80 7.15 -9.43
C ASN A 209 11.19 6.28 -8.32
N PHE A 210 9.88 6.36 -8.12
CA PHE A 210 9.13 5.58 -7.13
C PHE A 210 7.86 5.05 -7.80
N PRO A 211 7.37 3.85 -7.42
CA PRO A 211 6.09 3.37 -7.90
C PRO A 211 4.95 4.17 -7.27
N THR A 212 3.89 4.42 -8.03
CA THR A 212 2.62 4.85 -7.42
C THR A 212 2.06 3.66 -6.64
N SER A 213 1.68 3.85 -5.38
CA SER A 213 1.11 2.77 -4.57
C SER A 213 -0.02 3.22 -3.65
N GLU A 214 -0.90 2.28 -3.33
CA GLU A 214 -2.02 2.42 -2.39
C GLU A 214 -2.06 1.19 -1.49
N PHE A 215 -2.17 1.42 -0.19
CA PHE A 215 -2.26 0.43 0.87
C PHE A 215 -3.52 0.68 1.68
N ILE A 216 -4.28 -0.36 1.96
CA ILE A 216 -5.52 -0.29 2.73
C ILE A 216 -5.54 -1.46 3.72
N VAL A 217 -5.84 -1.17 4.99
CA VAL A 217 -6.20 -2.17 6.01
C VAL A 217 -7.48 -1.69 6.70
N ARG A 218 -8.49 -2.56 6.78
CA ARG A 218 -9.77 -2.24 7.41
C ARG A 218 -10.25 -3.39 8.28
N LYS A 219 -10.76 -3.07 9.46
CA LYS A 219 -11.44 -4.02 10.35
C LYS A 219 -12.94 -3.78 10.29
N GLU A 220 -13.73 -4.84 10.14
CA GLU A 220 -15.19 -4.75 10.18
C GLU A 220 -15.66 -4.11 11.49
N GLY A 221 -16.43 -3.03 11.40
CA GLY A 221 -16.91 -2.26 12.56
C GLY A 221 -15.81 -1.57 13.38
N GLY A 222 -14.59 -1.52 12.88
CA GLY A 222 -13.41 -1.00 13.57
C GLY A 222 -12.65 0.03 12.73
N PRO A 223 -11.34 0.21 13.00
CA PRO A 223 -10.54 1.22 12.34
C PRO A 223 -10.31 0.90 10.86
N SER A 224 -10.05 1.96 10.09
CA SER A 224 -9.73 1.90 8.67
C SER A 224 -8.53 2.80 8.38
N LEU A 225 -7.51 2.22 7.75
CA LEU A 225 -6.30 2.90 7.29
C LEU A 225 -6.25 2.84 5.76
N LEU A 226 -5.95 3.97 5.13
CA LEU A 226 -5.51 4.08 3.75
C LEU A 226 -4.23 4.92 3.71
N GLN A 227 -3.20 4.43 3.02
CA GLN A 227 -2.03 5.22 2.70
C GLN A 227 -1.77 5.14 1.21
N SER A 228 -1.43 6.25 0.57
CA SER A 228 -1.04 6.25 -0.83
C SER A 228 0.08 7.22 -1.15
N ILE A 229 0.82 6.88 -2.19
CA ILE A 229 1.85 7.71 -2.80
C ILE A 229 1.58 7.74 -4.31
N ASN A 230 1.43 8.94 -4.87
CA ASN A 230 1.11 9.11 -6.27
C ASN A 230 1.83 10.32 -6.88
N LEU A 231 1.91 10.36 -8.21
CA LEU A 231 2.33 11.54 -8.96
C LEU A 231 1.13 12.10 -9.73
N GLU A 232 0.64 13.27 -9.33
CA GLU A 232 -0.52 13.93 -9.94
C GLU A 232 -0.07 15.22 -10.61
N ASN A 233 -0.18 15.29 -11.93
CA ASN A 233 0.23 16.45 -12.72
C ASN A 233 1.68 16.92 -12.45
N GLY A 234 2.58 15.97 -12.13
CA GLY A 234 3.99 16.26 -11.81
C GLY A 234 4.25 16.59 -10.33
N ASN A 235 3.23 16.62 -9.49
CA ASN A 235 3.35 16.79 -8.04
C ASN A 235 3.33 15.43 -7.36
N LEU A 236 4.19 15.23 -6.37
CA LEU A 236 4.09 14.08 -5.47
C LEU A 236 2.93 14.33 -4.51
N VAL A 237 2.03 13.37 -4.37
CA VAL A 237 0.93 13.38 -3.42
C VAL A 237 1.12 12.21 -2.46
N LEU A 238 1.18 12.51 -1.16
CA LEU A 238 1.18 11.53 -0.08
C LEU A 238 -0.13 11.67 0.69
N LEU A 239 -0.84 10.56 0.83
CA LEU A 239 -2.12 10.50 1.53
C LEU A 239 -2.00 9.55 2.70
N THR A 240 -2.55 9.94 3.84
CA THR A 240 -2.82 9.03 4.94
C THR A 240 -4.20 9.32 5.51
N GLU A 241 -5.10 8.36 5.38
CA GLU A 241 -6.41 8.40 6.00
C GLU A 241 -6.47 7.39 7.12
N TYR A 242 -6.87 7.85 8.30
CA TYR A 242 -7.19 6.98 9.42
C TYR A 242 -8.56 7.39 9.98
N ASN A 243 -9.52 6.46 9.93
CA ASN A 243 -10.92 6.73 10.25
C ASN A 243 -11.48 7.93 9.44
N ASN A 244 -11.89 8.99 10.13
CA ASN A 244 -12.46 10.20 9.50
C ASN A 244 -11.44 11.32 9.30
N LEU A 245 -10.14 11.04 9.43
CA LEU A 245 -9.07 12.02 9.31
C LEU A 245 -8.19 11.70 8.13
N ARG A 246 -7.79 12.73 7.39
CA ARG A 246 -6.86 12.64 6.26
C ARG A 246 -5.75 13.64 6.43
N ALA A 247 -4.51 13.16 6.41
CA ALA A 247 -3.34 13.98 6.13
C ALA A 247 -3.04 13.93 4.63
N HIS A 248 -2.96 15.09 4.00
CA HIS A 248 -2.64 15.25 2.59
C HIS A 248 -1.37 16.08 2.48
N VAL A 249 -0.33 15.53 1.87
CA VAL A 249 0.91 16.24 1.54
C VAL A 249 1.06 16.31 0.03
N THR A 250 1.42 17.48 -0.46
CA THR A 250 1.78 17.71 -1.86
C THR A 250 3.21 18.24 -1.90
N VAL A 251 4.06 17.66 -2.75
CA VAL A 251 5.36 18.23 -3.10
C VAL A 251 5.34 18.62 -4.56
N ASN A 252 5.43 19.91 -4.81
CA ASN A 252 5.26 20.50 -6.12
C ASN A 252 6.42 20.16 -7.04
N GLN A 253 6.11 19.85 -8.30
CA GLN A 253 7.10 19.60 -9.35
C GLN A 253 8.18 18.61 -8.90
N TYR A 254 7.74 17.51 -8.27
CA TYR A 254 8.58 16.63 -7.44
C TYR A 254 9.88 16.21 -8.12
N ASN A 255 9.84 15.81 -9.39
CA ASN A 255 11.05 15.39 -10.10
C ASN A 255 12.06 16.52 -10.30
N ASN A 256 11.59 17.73 -10.62
CA ASN A 256 12.46 18.90 -10.77
C ASN A 256 13.04 19.30 -9.42
N PHE A 257 12.20 19.28 -8.40
CA PHE A 257 12.54 19.56 -7.02
C PHE A 257 13.60 18.58 -6.47
N LEU A 258 13.37 17.28 -6.61
CA LEU A 258 14.27 16.22 -6.13
C LEU A 258 15.64 16.30 -6.81
N ASN A 259 15.67 16.53 -8.14
CA ASN A 259 16.92 16.73 -8.87
C ASN A 259 17.74 17.92 -8.35
N LEU A 260 17.09 18.99 -7.90
CA LEU A 260 17.76 20.15 -7.31
C LEU A 260 18.29 19.83 -5.90
N VAL A 261 17.47 19.21 -5.05
CA VAL A 261 17.86 18.81 -3.69
C VAL A 261 19.06 17.87 -3.70
N ASN A 262 19.04 16.84 -4.55
CA ASN A 262 20.13 15.86 -4.67
C ASN A 262 21.47 16.50 -5.08
N GLN A 263 21.46 17.65 -5.76
CA GLN A 263 22.68 18.41 -6.09
C GLN A 263 23.24 19.22 -4.91
N LEU A 264 22.40 19.47 -3.90
CA LEU A 264 22.71 20.30 -2.72
C LEU A 264 23.10 19.47 -1.50
N GLU A 265 22.55 18.26 -1.36
CA GLU A 265 22.86 17.34 -0.25
C GLU A 265 24.38 17.08 -0.15
N GLY A 266 24.92 17.21 1.07
CA GLY A 266 26.35 17.11 1.36
C GLY A 266 27.15 18.40 1.18
N ASN A 267 26.64 19.41 0.45
CA ASN A 267 27.29 20.71 0.26
C ASN A 267 26.57 21.87 0.97
N ASN A 268 25.24 21.79 1.16
CA ASN A 268 24.45 22.83 1.83
C ASN A 268 23.07 22.32 2.33
N ASN A 269 23.07 21.53 3.41
CA ASN A 269 21.85 20.90 3.95
C ASN A 269 20.77 21.91 4.38
N LYS A 270 21.14 23.11 4.84
CA LYS A 270 20.17 24.16 5.20
C LYS A 270 19.37 24.64 4.00
N LEU A 271 20.02 24.83 2.85
CA LEU A 271 19.33 25.24 1.63
C LEU A 271 18.42 24.13 1.09
N ALA A 272 18.84 22.87 1.19
CA ALA A 272 18.00 21.73 0.84
C ALA A 272 16.71 21.69 1.68
N LEU A 273 16.83 21.90 3.00
CA LEU A 273 15.68 21.96 3.92
C LEU A 273 14.71 23.11 3.60
N GLU A 274 15.22 24.31 3.34
CA GLU A 274 14.39 25.45 2.95
C GLU A 274 13.64 25.21 1.63
N LEU A 275 14.27 24.49 0.69
CA LEU A 275 13.61 24.10 -0.55
C LEU A 275 12.48 23.10 -0.31
N TRP A 276 12.70 22.10 0.55
CA TRP A 276 11.64 21.17 0.96
C TRP A 276 10.46 21.94 1.56
N LYS A 277 10.70 22.82 2.54
CA LYS A 277 9.65 23.63 3.18
C LYS A 277 8.88 24.51 2.20
N LYS A 278 9.54 25.06 1.18
CA LYS A 278 8.89 25.94 0.20
C LYS A 278 8.08 25.19 -0.87
N ASN A 279 8.49 23.97 -1.23
CA ASN A 279 7.85 23.21 -2.31
C ASN A 279 6.84 22.19 -1.79
N MET A 280 6.72 22.04 -0.47
CA MET A 280 5.77 21.15 0.17
C MET A 280 4.63 21.93 0.80
N SER A 281 3.41 21.45 0.60
CA SER A 281 2.21 21.89 1.32
C SER A 281 1.56 20.68 1.95
N ALA A 282 1.09 20.81 3.19
CA ALA A 282 0.39 19.72 3.84
C ALA A 282 -0.72 20.22 4.77
N VAL A 283 -1.81 19.45 4.83
CA VAL A 283 -3.00 19.77 5.62
C VAL A 283 -3.60 18.51 6.23
N ILE A 284 -4.33 18.71 7.31
CA ILE A 284 -5.23 17.70 7.87
C ILE A 284 -6.67 18.14 7.64
N VAL A 285 -7.48 17.22 7.13
CA VAL A 285 -8.90 17.44 6.81
C VAL A 285 -9.76 16.29 7.34
N PHE A 286 -11.06 16.52 7.43
CA PHE A 286 -12.03 15.44 7.59
C PHE A 286 -12.25 14.70 6.27
N THR A 287 -12.22 13.37 6.26
CA THR A 287 -12.37 12.57 5.01
C THR A 287 -13.77 12.67 4.42
N ASP A 288 -14.81 12.86 5.24
CA ASP A 288 -16.21 12.86 4.81
C ASP A 288 -16.69 14.16 4.16
N ARG A 289 -15.97 15.26 4.35
CA ARG A 289 -16.42 16.61 3.96
C ARG A 289 -15.32 17.56 3.50
N ASP A 290 -14.07 17.10 3.52
CA ASP A 290 -12.90 17.86 3.06
C ASP A 290 -12.75 19.23 3.77
N GLU A 291 -13.19 19.31 5.02
CA GLU A 291 -13.04 20.51 5.86
C GLU A 291 -11.67 20.50 6.55
N LYS A 292 -10.90 21.58 6.39
CA LYS A 292 -9.56 21.73 6.97
C LYS A 292 -9.61 21.89 8.48
N ILE A 293 -8.87 21.02 9.15
CA ILE A 293 -8.61 21.03 10.58
C ILE A 293 -7.40 21.94 10.89
N GLY A 294 -6.32 21.80 10.14
CA GLY A 294 -5.10 22.59 10.33
C GLY A 294 -4.05 22.36 9.24
N ASP A 295 -3.07 23.24 9.21
CA ASP A 295 -1.86 23.07 8.39
C ASP A 295 -0.95 22.03 9.04
N LEU A 296 -0.22 21.26 8.23
CA LEU A 296 0.70 20.22 8.70
C LEU A 296 2.14 20.59 8.34
N ASP A 297 2.97 20.80 9.36
CA ASP A 297 4.40 20.99 9.18
C ASP A 297 5.10 19.61 9.21
N VAL A 298 5.71 19.23 8.09
CA VAL A 298 6.35 17.91 7.89
C VAL A 298 7.82 17.89 8.34
N TYR A 299 8.46 19.05 8.44
CA TYR A 299 9.85 19.20 8.89
C TYR A 299 9.89 20.00 10.20
N PRO A 300 9.86 19.33 11.37
CA PRO A 300 10.09 20.02 12.64
C PRO A 300 11.53 20.55 12.73
N ASP A 301 11.75 21.46 13.69
CA ASP A 301 12.91 22.34 13.84
C ASP A 301 14.29 21.64 13.82
N GLU A 302 15.36 22.38 13.49
CA GLU A 302 16.75 21.86 13.29
C GLU A 302 17.36 21.14 14.54
N GLU A 303 16.68 21.14 15.69
CA GLU A 303 17.18 20.65 16.99
C GLU A 303 16.47 19.37 17.51
N ASP A 304 15.43 18.87 16.84
CA ASP A 304 14.69 17.65 17.25
C ASP A 304 15.06 16.48 16.32
N ASP A 305 15.91 15.57 16.80
CA ASP A 305 16.33 14.36 16.05
C ASP A 305 15.16 13.37 15.85
N ASN A 306 14.06 13.54 16.59
CA ASN A 306 12.80 12.88 16.32
C ASN A 306 12.02 13.80 15.38
N LEU A 307 11.48 13.29 14.28
CA LEU A 307 10.68 14.06 13.32
C LEU A 307 9.16 13.90 13.59
N PRO A 308 8.56 14.42 14.69
CA PRO A 308 7.12 14.44 14.81
C PRO A 308 6.53 15.54 13.91
N LEU A 309 5.47 15.20 13.18
CA LEU A 309 4.75 16.17 12.35
C LEU A 309 3.99 17.14 13.29
N ILE A 310 3.84 18.41 12.90
CA ILE A 310 3.12 19.40 13.71
C ILE A 310 1.88 19.87 12.96
N CYS A 311 0.70 19.61 13.51
CA CYS A 311 -0.54 20.21 13.03
C CYS A 311 -0.75 21.57 13.71
N ARG A 312 -0.86 22.64 12.93
CA ARG A 312 -1.18 24.00 13.38
C ARG A 312 -2.64 24.32 13.06
N PHE A 313 -3.44 24.55 14.09
CA PHE A 313 -4.83 24.97 13.96
C PHE A 313 -4.93 26.43 13.50
N GLN A 314 -6.12 26.84 13.05
CA GLN A 314 -6.38 28.20 12.53
C GLN A 314 -6.05 29.34 13.49
N ASP A 315 -6.05 29.09 14.80
CA ASP A 315 -5.73 30.09 15.82
C ASP A 315 -4.27 30.04 16.29
N GLY A 316 -3.43 29.25 15.62
CA GLY A 316 -2.00 29.14 15.86
C GLY A 316 -1.62 28.12 16.93
N GLU A 317 -2.58 27.43 17.55
CA GLU A 317 -2.27 26.34 18.47
C GLU A 317 -1.71 25.11 17.73
N GLU A 318 -0.72 24.44 18.32
CA GLU A 318 0.00 23.33 17.70
C GLU A 318 -0.30 22.00 18.39
N PHE A 319 -0.33 20.92 17.60
CA PHE A 319 -0.48 19.55 18.05
C PHE A 319 0.54 18.64 17.36
N ARG A 320 1.28 17.86 18.15
CA ARG A 320 2.30 16.93 17.63
C ARG A 320 1.68 15.59 17.25
N LEU A 321 2.10 15.08 16.10
CA LEU A 321 1.65 13.84 15.48
C LEU A 321 2.84 12.88 15.31
N PRO A 322 2.58 11.56 15.22
CA PRO A 322 3.62 10.61 14.87
C PRO A 322 3.99 10.77 13.38
N LEU A 323 5.00 10.05 12.92
CA LEU A 323 5.18 9.86 11.49
C LEU A 323 4.02 9.01 10.98
N ILE A 324 3.17 9.58 10.12
CA ILE A 324 1.95 8.93 9.62
C ILE A 324 2.04 8.49 8.16
N PHE A 325 3.04 8.97 7.43
CA PHE A 325 3.28 8.56 6.04
C PHE A 325 4.15 7.31 6.05
N PHE A 326 4.09 6.54 4.95
CA PHE A 326 5.00 5.42 4.73
C PHE A 326 6.43 5.82 5.12
N SER A 327 7.10 4.96 5.91
CA SER A 327 8.54 4.98 5.87
C SER A 327 8.93 4.69 4.42
N LEU A 328 9.51 5.66 3.73
CA LEU A 328 10.20 5.45 2.45
C LEU A 328 11.49 4.60 2.63
N TYR A 329 11.53 3.81 3.71
CA TYR A 329 12.60 2.93 4.16
C TYR A 329 11.90 1.59 4.44
N ASP A 330 11.90 0.69 3.46
CA ASP A 330 13.00 -0.24 3.20
C ASP A 330 13.04 -0.70 1.74
#